data_AF-A0A4R2CIY2-F1
#
_entry.id   AF-A0A4R2CIY2-F1
#
_cell.length_a   1.000
_cell.length_b   1.000
_cell.length_c   1.000
_cell.angle_alpha   90.00
_cell.angle_beta   90.00
_cell.angle_gamma   90.00
#
_symmetry.space_group_name_H-M   'P 1'
#
loop_
_entity.id
_entity.type
_entity.pdbx_description
1 polymer ?
#
loop_
_entity_poly.entity_id
_entity_poly.type
_entity_poly.pdbx_seq_one_letter_code
_entity_poly.pdbx_strand_id
1 'polypeptide(L)' 'MRLFVVHDDAGTIYQAVRCPSDAPAPALQTAPGLQFSEVDPPEGFREDADLREFVNNHRAENMARPRGSVVRLTTPEDQ' A
#
# COMPACT_ATOMS: atom_id res chain seq x y z
N MET A 1 17.00 -1.92 3.74
CA MET A 1 16.31 -1.58 2.48
C MET A 1 14.99 -0.94 2.86
N ARG A 2 14.57 0.12 2.17
CA ARG A 2 13.27 0.77 2.40
C ARG A 2 12.35 0.46 1.23
N LEU A 3 11.07 0.24 1.52
CA LEU A 3 10.06 0.04 0.49
C LEU A 3 9.14 1.25 0.50
N PHE A 4 8.89 1.79 -0.68
CA PHE A 4 7.96 2.88 -0.85
C PHE A 4 6.83 2.46 -1.77
N VAL A 5 5.62 2.90 -1.47
CA VAL A 5 4.42 2.54 -2.22
C VAL A 5 3.64 3.78 -2.61
N VAL A 6 3.09 3.74 -3.82
CA VAL A 6 2.13 4.72 -4.32
C VAL A 6 0.75 4.10 -4.23
N HIS A 7 -0.14 4.75 -3.47
CA HIS A 7 -1.49 4.25 -3.22
C HIS A 7 -2.53 5.36 -3.31
N ASP A 8 -3.78 5.01 -3.59
CA ASP A 8 -4.89 5.97 -3.46
C ASP A 8 -5.43 6.03 -2.01
N ASP A 9 -6.42 6.89 -1.79
CA ASP A 9 -7.08 7.09 -0.49
C ASP A 9 -7.77 5.81 0.04
N ALA A 10 -8.24 4.93 -0.85
CA ALA A 10 -8.78 3.61 -0.50
C ALA A 10 -7.68 2.58 -0.17
N GLY A 11 -6.41 2.98 -0.18
CA GLY A 11 -5.27 2.10 0.11
C GLY A 11 -4.94 1.12 -1.02
N THR A 12 -5.44 1.32 -2.25
CA THR A 12 -5.02 0.46 -3.38
C THR A 12 -3.61 0.86 -3.78
N ILE A 13 -2.69 -0.09 -3.75
CA ILE A 13 -1.32 0.13 -4.20
C ILE A 13 -1.24 -0.02 -5.72
N TYR A 14 -0.72 1.01 -6.40
CA TYR A 14 -0.52 1.02 -7.85
C TYR A 14 0.93 0.76 -8.23
N GLN A 15 1.85 1.18 -7.38
CA GLN A 15 3.28 1.06 -7.63
C GLN A 15 4.01 0.84 -6.31
N ALA A 16 5.07 0.02 -6.36
CA ALA A 16 6.00 -0.16 -5.27
C ALA A 16 7.42 0.07 -5.80
N VAL A 17 8.26 0.73 -5.03
CA VAL A 17 9.64 1.06 -5.38
C VAL A 17 10.53 0.73 -4.20
N ARG A 18 11.54 -0.11 -4.45
CA ARG A 18 12.59 -0.38 -3.46
C ARG A 18 13.63 0.73 -3.51
N CYS A 19 14.06 1.17 -2.34
CA CYS A 19 15.14 2.13 -2.21
C CYS A 19 16.21 1.58 -1.25
N PRO A 20 17.50 1.68 -1.59
CA PRO A 20 18.57 1.41 -0.64
C PRO A 20 18.39 2.26 0.62
N SER A 21 18.74 1.72 1.79
CA SER A 21 18.69 2.50 3.04
C SER A 21 19.63 3.70 3.01
N ASP A 22 20.71 3.62 2.22
CA ASP A 22 21.73 4.65 2.07
C ASP A 22 21.42 5.67 0.96
N ALA A 23 20.44 5.39 0.10
CA ALA A 23 20.05 6.29 -0.98
C ALA A 23 19.02 7.33 -0.50
N PRO A 24 18.99 8.55 -1.05
CA PRO A 24 17.92 9.50 -0.77
C PRO A 24 16.57 8.93 -1.20
N ALA A 25 15.50 9.31 -0.50
CA ALA A 25 14.14 8.88 -0.84
C ALA A 25 13.83 9.25 -2.31
N PRO A 26 13.20 8.35 -3.07
CA PRO A 26 12.92 8.63 -4.47
C PRO A 26 11.91 9.77 -4.54
N ALA A 27 12.23 10.81 -5.31
CA ALA A 27 11.31 11.90 -5.60
C ALA A 27 10.27 11.39 -6.61
N LEU A 28 9.29 10.63 -6.12
CA LEU A 28 8.19 10.14 -6.94
C LEU A 28 7.15 11.22 -7.09
N GLN A 29 6.98 11.68 -8.32
CA GLN A 29 5.91 12.58 -8.69
C GLN A 29 4.62 11.75 -8.80
N THR A 30 3.79 11.78 -7.76
CA THR A 30 2.50 11.07 -7.77
C THR A 30 1.45 11.86 -8.54
N ALA A 31 0.55 11.16 -9.21
CA ALA A 31 -0.62 11.78 -9.83
C ALA A 31 -1.55 12.36 -8.75
N PRO A 32 -2.36 13.40 -9.06
CA PRO A 32 -3.34 13.92 -8.11
C PRO A 32 -4.29 12.82 -7.64
N GLY A 33 -4.48 12.72 -6.31
CA GLY A 33 -5.25 11.66 -5.66
C GLY A 33 -4.44 10.42 -5.29
N LEU A 34 -3.15 10.36 -5.63
CA LEU A 34 -2.23 9.32 -5.20
C LEU A 34 -1.27 9.85 -4.14
N GLN A 35 -1.14 9.05 -3.08
CA GLN A 35 -0.27 9.28 -1.94
C GLN A 35 0.96 8.38 -2.05
N PHE A 36 2.04 8.83 -1.41
CA PHE A 36 3.32 8.14 -1.38
C PHE A 36 3.74 7.92 0.06
N SER A 37 3.99 6.67 0.44
CA SER A 37 4.29 6.28 1.81
C SER A 37 5.44 5.28 1.87
N GLU A 38 6.27 5.39 2.90
CA GLU A 38 7.24 4.36 3.25
C GLU A 38 6.53 3.25 4.02
N VAL A 39 6.82 2.00 3.68
CA VAL A 39 6.28 0.81 4.34
C VAL A 39 7.40 -0.18 4.62
N ASP A 40 7.18 -1.04 5.60
CA ASP A 40 8.09 -2.14 5.86
C ASP A 40 8.01 -3.18 4.72
N PRO A 41 9.14 -3.58 4.14
CA PRO A 41 9.16 -4.65 3.17
C PRO A 41 8.74 -5.97 3.85
N PRO A 42 7.95 -6.82 3.16
CA PRO A 42 7.64 -8.17 3.63
C PRO A 42 8.91 -8.98 3.94
N GLU A 43 8.77 -10.00 4.78
CA GLU A 43 9.87 -10.93 5.03
C GLU A 43 10.25 -11.65 3.72
N GLY A 44 11.55 -11.66 3.38
CA GLY A 44 12.05 -12.28 2.15
C GLY A 44 12.12 -11.36 0.93
N PHE A 45 11.63 -10.11 1.02
CA PHE A 45 11.63 -9.15 -0.08
C PHE A 45 13.06 -8.74 -0.48
N ARG A 46 13.55 -9.21 -1.63
CA ARG A 46 14.95 -9.00 -2.05
C ARG A 46 15.09 -8.59 -3.52
N GLU A 47 14.11 -8.88 -4.36
CA GLU A 47 14.18 -8.75 -5.81
C GLU A 47 13.06 -7.85 -6.38
N ASP A 48 13.27 -7.32 -7.59
CA ASP A 48 12.24 -6.52 -8.29
C ASP A 48 10.99 -7.35 -8.65
N ALA A 49 11.13 -8.68 -8.76
CA ALA A 49 10.00 -9.58 -8.96
C ALA A 49 8.99 -9.52 -7.79
N ASP A 50 9.50 -9.37 -6.56
CA ASP A 50 8.68 -9.27 -5.36
C ASP A 50 7.82 -7.99 -5.36
N LEU A 51 8.32 -6.88 -5.94
CA LEU A 51 7.55 -5.64 -6.07
C LEU A 51 6.29 -5.83 -6.91
N ARG A 52 6.42 -6.54 -8.03
CA ARG A 52 5.30 -6.78 -8.93
C ARG A 52 4.29 -7.73 -8.31
N GLU A 53 4.77 -8.79 -7.64
CA GLU A 53 3.92 -9.73 -6.93
C GLU A 53 3.18 -9.06 -5.76
N PHE A 54 3.87 -8.22 -4.97
CA PHE A 54 3.26 -7.45 -3.89
C PHE A 54 2.13 -6.54 -4.37
N VAL A 55 2.38 -5.76 -5.43
CA VAL A 55 1.33 -4.90 -6.01
C VAL A 55 0.17 -5.73 -6.52
N ASN A 56 0.43 -6.86 -7.18
CA ASN A 56 -0.62 -7.75 -7.67
C ASN A 56 -1.44 -8.38 -6.55
N ASN A 57 -0.79 -8.89 -5.50
CA ASN A 57 -1.45 -9.47 -4.33
C ASN A 57 -2.31 -8.41 -3.63
N HIS A 58 -1.76 -7.21 -3.40
CA HIS A 58 -2.50 -6.13 -2.75
C HIS A 58 -3.70 -5.65 -3.59
N ARG A 59 -3.58 -5.64 -4.92
CA ARG A 59 -4.71 -5.35 -5.81
C ARG A 59 -5.75 -6.47 -5.80
N ALA A 60 -5.30 -7.74 -5.81
CA ALA A 60 -6.19 -8.89 -5.72
C ALA A 60 -6.95 -8.91 -4.39
N GLU A 61 -6.30 -8.61 -3.27
CA GLU A 61 -6.93 -8.48 -1.96
C GLU A 61 -7.91 -7.30 -1.89
N ASN A 62 -7.57 -6.16 -2.48
CA ASN A 62 -8.47 -5.01 -2.54
C ASN A 62 -9.70 -5.29 -3.44
N MET A 63 -9.53 -6.05 -4.53
CA MET A 63 -10.64 -6.51 -5.38
C MET A 63 -11.47 -7.63 -4.73
N ALA A 64 -10.83 -8.51 -3.95
CA ALA A 64 -11.48 -9.63 -3.26
C ALA A 64 -12.20 -9.18 -1.99
N ARG A 65 -11.81 -8.05 -1.40
CA ARG A 65 -12.60 -7.41 -0.35
C ARG A 65 -13.83 -6.78 -0.98
N PRO A 66 -15.06 -7.26 -0.70
CA PRO A 66 -16.23 -6.45 -1.00
C PRO A 66 -16.04 -5.11 -0.28
N ARG A 67 -16.23 -3.99 -1.01
CA ARG A 67 -16.34 -2.62 -0.47
C ARG A 67 -17.57 -2.48 0.44
N GLY A 68 -17.67 -3.33 1.45
CA GLY A 68 -18.86 -3.65 2.22
C GLY A 68 -18.47 -4.04 3.62
N SER A 69 -17.74 -3.17 4.30
CA SER A 69 -17.77 -3.06 5.76
C SER A 69 -17.37 -1.64 6.11
N VAL A 70 -18.23 -0.69 5.74
CA VAL A 70 -18.51 0.38 6.68
C VAL A 70 -19.04 -0.36 7.91
N VAL A 71 -18.16 -0.70 8.83
CA VAL A 71 -18.57 -1.02 10.19
C VAL A 71 -19.14 0.30 10.68
N ARG A 72 -20.44 0.48 10.45
CA ARG A 72 -21.23 1.44 11.18
C ARG A 72 -21.01 1.00 12.62
N LEU A 73 -20.15 1.71 13.34
CA LEU A 73 -20.17 1.72 14.80
C LEU A 73 -21.56 2.26 15.17
N THR A 74 -22.58 1.41 15.05
CA THR A 74 -23.71 1.47 15.96
C THR A 74 -23.12 1.03 17.28
N THR A 75 -22.63 1.99 18.05
CA THR A 75 -22.58 1.85 19.49
C THR A 75 -23.96 1.33 19.90
N PRO A 76 -24.07 0.10 20.45
CA PRO A 76 -25.29 -0.28 21.13
C PRO A 76 -25.44 0.65 22.34
N GLU A 77 -26.67 1.09 22.52
CA GLU A 77 -27.25 1.83 23.64
C GLU A 77 -26.46 1.77 24.95
N ASP A 78 -26.25 2.94 25.57
CA ASP A 78 -26.19 3.08 27.02
C ASP A 78 -27.25 4.11 27.45
N GLN A 79 -28.34 3.56 28.00
CA GLN A 79 -29.33 4.08 28.95
C GLN A 79 -30.16 5.34 28.63
#